data_AF-A0AAD9Y8U8-F1
#
_entry.id   AF-A0AAD9Y8U8-F1
#
_cell.length_a   1.000
_cell.length_b   1.000
_cell.length_c   1.000
_cell.angle_alpha   90.00
_cell.angle_beta   90.00
_cell.angle_gamma   90.00
#
_symmetry.space_group_name_H-M   'P 1'
#
loop_
_entity.id
_entity.type
_entity.pdbx_description
1 polymer ?
#
loop_
_entity_poly.entity_id
_entity_poly.type
_entity_poly.pdbx_seq_one_letter_code
_entity_poly.pdbx_strand_id
1 'polypeptide(L)'
;MAPSESDQLSKHKYPRGFKPFTEDDRRILRRELEHLVKKNATTGKKLKKGIEDMKSFHPDEQQLQQESLANISSRMRKKVEKFKCRQKRVLADREQLYRSDPSSAWANDIDFMKDILANLDESIAFMSSSKKKSPEKSNEKSGLEWDSYSTSDSDNMVDDVDNHSTAEPDLGTPTKKVPRPVVSRTVSISS
;
A
#
# COMPACT_ATOMS: atom_id res chain seq x y z
N MET A 1 22.60 -9.87 56.13
CA MET A 1 22.13 -10.81 55.09
C MET A 1 22.59 -10.26 53.76
N ALA A 2 23.53 -10.95 53.10
CA ALA A 2 23.93 -10.60 51.73
C ALA A 2 22.90 -11.17 50.75
N PRO A 3 22.53 -10.45 49.68
CA PRO A 3 21.63 -10.99 48.66
C PRO A 3 22.32 -12.18 47.97
N SER A 4 21.59 -13.29 47.82
CA SER A 4 22.08 -14.51 47.17
C SER A 4 22.32 -14.29 45.69
N GLU A 5 23.42 -14.82 45.17
CA GLU A 5 23.84 -14.72 43.76
C GLU A 5 22.84 -15.37 42.77
N SER A 6 21.86 -16.11 43.29
CA SER A 6 20.79 -16.76 42.53
C SER A 6 19.79 -15.80 41.88
N ASP A 7 19.64 -14.57 42.38
CA ASP A 7 18.66 -13.59 41.87
C ASP A 7 19.17 -12.75 40.68
N GLN A 8 20.43 -12.93 40.26
CA GLN A 8 21.00 -12.17 39.14
C GLN A 8 20.92 -12.88 37.77
N LEU A 9 20.49 -14.15 37.71
CA LEU A 9 20.55 -14.95 36.49
C LEU A 9 19.39 -14.75 35.50
N SER A 10 18.42 -13.87 35.78
CA SER A 10 17.25 -13.69 34.91
C SER A 10 17.38 -12.54 33.89
N LYS A 11 18.43 -11.72 33.93
CA LYS A 11 18.46 -10.45 33.17
C LYS A 11 19.17 -10.48 31.82
N HIS A 12 19.65 -11.63 31.37
CA HIS A 12 20.47 -11.71 30.16
C HIS A 12 19.96 -12.70 29.11
N LYS A 13 18.64 -12.84 28.96
CA LYS A 13 18.06 -13.89 28.12
C LYS A 13 18.11 -13.64 26.61
N TYR A 14 18.42 -12.42 26.15
CA TYR A 14 18.50 -12.11 24.72
C TYR A 14 19.61 -11.09 24.43
N PRO A 15 20.24 -11.12 23.23
CA PRO A 15 21.05 -9.99 22.77
C PRO A 15 20.22 -8.71 22.87
N ARG A 16 20.79 -7.66 23.48
CA ARG A 16 20.07 -6.45 23.90
C ARG A 16 19.14 -5.96 22.79
N GLY A 17 17.84 -5.92 23.09
CA GLY A 17 16.82 -5.29 22.24
C GLY A 17 15.94 -6.22 21.42
N PHE A 18 16.25 -7.53 21.30
CA PHE A 18 15.41 -8.45 20.55
C PHE A 18 14.48 -9.25 21.47
N LYS A 19 13.18 -9.04 21.31
CA LYS A 19 12.12 -9.82 21.97
C LYS A 19 11.32 -10.61 20.92
N PRO A 20 10.76 -11.77 21.30
CA PRO A 20 9.76 -12.46 20.49
C PRO A 20 8.57 -11.55 20.20
N PHE A 21 7.85 -11.81 19.12
CA PHE A 21 6.66 -11.04 18.78
C PHE A 21 5.62 -11.14 19.88
N THR A 22 5.06 -9.99 20.21
CA THR A 22 3.83 -9.91 20.98
C THR A 22 2.63 -10.24 20.10
N GLU A 23 1.49 -10.54 20.71
CA GLU A 23 0.25 -10.72 19.96
C GLU A 23 -0.15 -9.47 19.18
N ASP A 24 0.18 -8.29 19.72
CA ASP A 24 -0.04 -7.01 19.06
C ASP A 24 0.80 -6.87 17.78
N ASP A 25 2.07 -7.27 17.81
CA ASP A 25 2.96 -7.27 16.64
C ASP A 25 2.39 -8.19 15.54
N ARG A 26 1.96 -9.39 15.92
CA ARG A 26 1.36 -10.37 15.00
C ARG A 26 0.08 -9.82 14.38
N ARG A 27 -0.78 -9.20 15.19
CA ARG A 27 -2.02 -8.56 14.73
C ARG A 27 -1.75 -7.42 13.76
N ILE A 28 -0.75 -6.57 14.04
CA ILE A 28 -0.37 -5.47 13.14
C ILE A 28 0.11 -6.01 11.80
N LEU A 29 0.98 -7.03 11.80
CA LEU A 29 1.51 -7.64 10.58
C LEU A 29 0.42 -8.31 9.74
N ARG A 30 -0.53 -9.01 10.37
CA ARG A 30 -1.70 -9.57 9.68
C ARG A 30 -2.55 -8.48 9.02
N ARG A 31 -2.86 -7.40 9.73
CA ARG A 31 -3.61 -6.27 9.17
C ARG A 31 -2.89 -5.60 8.00
N GLU A 32 -1.57 -5.45 8.09
CA GLU A 32 -0.78 -4.89 7.00
C GLU A 32 -0.82 -5.81 5.76
N LEU A 33 -0.67 -7.12 5.96
CA LEU A 33 -0.80 -8.11 4.88
C LEU A 33 -2.20 -8.06 4.24
N GLU A 34 -3.27 -8.11 5.04
CA GLU A 34 -4.65 -8.03 4.57
C GLU A 34 -4.91 -6.75 3.77
N HIS A 35 -4.45 -5.61 4.28
CA HIS A 35 -4.57 -4.33 3.58
C HIS A 35 -3.84 -4.37 2.23
N LEU A 36 -2.62 -4.92 2.21
CA LEU A 36 -1.82 -5.04 1.00
C LEU A 36 -2.49 -5.95 -0.04
N VAL A 37 -3.00 -7.12 0.39
CA VAL A 37 -3.72 -8.07 -0.48
C VAL A 37 -4.99 -7.43 -1.04
N LYS A 38 -5.82 -6.80 -0.21
CA LYS A 38 -7.03 -6.08 -0.64
C LYS A 38 -6.70 -4.96 -1.63
N LYS A 39 -5.63 -4.21 -1.38
CA LYS A 39 -5.16 -3.15 -2.27
C LYS A 39 -4.64 -3.69 -3.60
N ASN A 40 -3.95 -4.83 -3.57
CA ASN A 40 -3.52 -5.52 -4.78
C ASN A 40 -4.73 -5.95 -5.61
N ALA A 41 -5.70 -6.62 -4.98
CA ALA A 41 -6.93 -7.09 -5.64
C ALA A 41 -7.73 -5.95 -6.28
N THR A 42 -7.94 -4.85 -5.56
CA THR A 42 -8.61 -3.66 -6.11
C THR A 42 -7.83 -3.03 -7.27
N THR A 43 -6.49 -3.00 -7.18
CA THR A 43 -5.63 -2.56 -8.29
C THR A 43 -5.78 -3.49 -9.50
N GLY A 44 -5.78 -4.80 -9.30
CA GLY A 44 -6.00 -5.78 -10.37
C GLY A 44 -7.34 -5.59 -11.09
N LYS A 45 -8.43 -5.33 -10.35
CA LYS A 45 -9.74 -5.00 -10.94
C LYS A 45 -9.70 -3.72 -11.76
N LYS A 46 -9.05 -2.67 -11.26
CA LYS A 46 -8.86 -1.40 -11.99
C LYS A 46 -8.05 -1.59 -13.27
N LEU A 47 -6.98 -2.38 -13.22
CA LEU A 47 -6.16 -2.69 -14.40
C LEU A 47 -6.98 -3.46 -15.44
N LYS A 48 -7.73 -4.49 -15.03
CA LYS A 48 -8.59 -5.26 -15.93
C LYS A 48 -9.63 -4.38 -16.60
N LYS A 49 -10.36 -3.57 -15.82
CA LYS A 49 -11.35 -2.63 -16.35
C LYS A 49 -10.71 -1.61 -17.30
N GLY A 50 -9.58 -1.01 -16.92
CA GLY A 50 -8.88 -0.05 -17.78
C GLY A 50 -8.45 -0.65 -19.12
N ILE A 51 -8.01 -1.91 -19.15
CA ILE A 51 -7.67 -2.63 -20.40
C ILE A 51 -8.92 -2.89 -21.25
N GLU A 52 -10.07 -3.18 -20.63
CA GLU A 52 -11.34 -3.35 -21.33
C GLU A 52 -11.83 -2.02 -21.92
N ASP A 53 -11.83 -0.95 -21.13
CA ASP A 53 -12.22 0.40 -21.53
C ASP A 53 -11.34 0.94 -22.66
N MET A 54 -10.04 0.60 -22.66
CA MET A 54 -9.08 1.00 -23.69
C MET A 54 -9.50 0.65 -25.12
N LYS A 55 -10.29 -0.40 -25.32
CA LYS A 55 -10.77 -0.80 -26.64
C LYS A 55 -11.70 0.22 -27.29
N SER A 56 -12.26 1.14 -26.51
CA SER A 56 -13.21 2.16 -26.96
C SER A 56 -12.58 3.53 -27.20
N PHE A 57 -11.32 3.75 -26.80
CA PHE A 57 -10.65 5.05 -26.93
C PHE A 57 -10.01 5.25 -28.32
N HIS A 58 -9.80 6.52 -28.69
CA HIS A 58 -8.99 6.90 -29.85
C HIS A 58 -7.51 6.48 -29.64
N PRO A 59 -6.74 6.12 -30.68
CA PRO A 59 -5.36 5.64 -30.54
C PRO A 59 -4.44 6.53 -29.68
N ASP A 60 -4.54 7.85 -29.80
CA ASP A 60 -3.72 8.78 -28.99
C ASP A 60 -4.06 8.72 -27.49
N GLU A 61 -5.33 8.51 -27.16
CA GLU A 61 -5.81 8.33 -25.77
C GLU A 61 -5.45 6.94 -25.22
N GLN A 62 -5.40 5.92 -26.10
CA GLN A 62 -4.99 4.57 -25.72
C GLN A 62 -3.55 4.56 -25.20
N GLN A 63 -2.63 5.27 -25.85
CA GLN A 63 -1.25 5.33 -25.40
C GLN A 63 -1.12 5.95 -24.00
N LEU A 64 -1.80 7.08 -23.77
CA LEU A 64 -1.81 7.74 -22.46
C LEU A 64 -2.40 6.84 -21.37
N GLN A 65 -3.48 6.10 -21.67
CA GLN A 65 -4.04 5.16 -20.71
C GLN A 65 -3.13 3.96 -20.44
N GLN A 66 -2.48 3.42 -21.47
CA GLN A 66 -1.56 2.32 -21.31
C GLN A 66 -0.41 2.68 -20.35
N GLU A 67 0.16 3.87 -20.49
CA GLU A 67 1.21 4.37 -19.60
C GLU A 67 0.70 4.55 -18.16
N SER A 68 -0.50 5.09 -17.99
CA SER A 68 -1.15 5.23 -16.68
C SER A 68 -1.35 3.87 -15.99
N LEU A 69 -1.91 2.88 -16.69
CA LEU A 69 -2.10 1.53 -16.17
C LEU A 69 -0.78 0.83 -15.86
N ALA A 70 0.23 0.98 -16.71
CA ALA A 70 1.58 0.46 -16.47
C ALA A 70 2.20 1.07 -15.19
N ASN A 71 2.04 2.37 -15.01
CA ASN A 71 2.51 3.08 -13.81
C ASN A 71 1.81 2.59 -12.53
N ILE A 72 0.49 2.39 -12.58
CA ILE A 72 -0.28 1.84 -11.45
C ILE A 72 0.20 0.43 -11.10
N SER A 73 0.34 -0.44 -12.10
CA SER A 73 0.82 -1.81 -11.95
C SER A 73 2.23 -1.85 -11.34
N SER A 74 3.15 -1.04 -11.86
CA SER A 74 4.53 -0.93 -11.38
C SER A 74 4.59 -0.47 -9.92
N ARG A 75 3.82 0.55 -9.55
CA ARG A 75 3.74 1.05 -8.16
C ARG A 75 3.23 -0.02 -7.20
N MET A 76 2.22 -0.80 -7.60
CA MET A 76 1.68 -1.86 -6.76
C MET A 76 2.68 -2.99 -6.57
N ARG A 77 3.35 -3.43 -7.66
CA ARG A 77 4.41 -4.44 -7.60
C ARG A 77 5.56 -4.02 -6.66
N LYS A 78 6.00 -2.77 -6.76
CA LYS A 78 7.04 -2.22 -5.86
C LYS A 78 6.62 -2.25 -4.39
N LYS A 79 5.34 -1.98 -4.07
CA LYS A 79 4.83 -2.05 -2.69
C LYS A 79 4.87 -3.48 -2.15
N VAL A 80 4.39 -4.43 -2.95
CA VAL A 80 4.43 -5.86 -2.61
C VAL A 80 5.86 -6.33 -2.38
N GLU A 81 6.77 -6.02 -3.30
CA GLU A 81 8.17 -6.43 -3.20
C GLU A 81 8.86 -5.83 -1.96
N LYS A 82 8.57 -4.55 -1.66
CA LYS A 82 9.12 -3.89 -0.47
C LYS A 82 8.63 -4.54 0.82
N PHE A 83 7.35 -4.90 0.89
CA PHE A 83 6.80 -5.63 2.03
C PHE A 83 7.48 -7.01 2.15
N LYS A 84 7.53 -7.78 1.06
CA LYS A 84 8.18 -9.10 1.01
C LYS A 84 9.64 -9.04 1.46
N CYS A 85 10.42 -8.10 0.95
CA CYS A 85 11.82 -7.89 1.34
C CYS A 85 11.97 -7.60 2.84
N ARG A 86 11.10 -6.77 3.42
CA ARG A 86 11.12 -6.46 4.87
C ARG A 86 10.85 -7.72 5.69
N GLN A 87 9.80 -8.47 5.34
CA GLN A 87 9.43 -9.67 6.06
C GLN A 87 10.49 -10.78 5.94
N LYS A 88 11.13 -10.92 4.78
CA LYS A 88 12.27 -11.84 4.61
C LYS A 88 13.47 -11.49 5.48
N ARG A 89 13.78 -10.20 5.63
CA ARG A 89 14.87 -9.76 6.52
C ARG A 89 14.55 -10.10 7.98
N VAL A 90 13.34 -9.77 8.42
CA VAL A 90 12.88 -10.08 9.77
C VAL A 90 12.91 -11.60 10.03
N LEU A 91 12.47 -12.41 9.06
CA LEU A 91 12.57 -13.87 9.15
C LEU A 91 14.03 -14.32 9.34
N ALA A 92 14.96 -13.82 8.53
CA ALA A 92 16.38 -14.16 8.65
C ALA A 92 16.95 -13.78 10.02
N ASP A 93 16.58 -12.61 10.54
CA ASP A 93 16.99 -12.16 11.88
C ASP A 93 16.44 -13.11 12.96
N ARG A 94 15.17 -13.55 12.85
CA ARG A 94 14.57 -14.52 13.79
C ARG A 94 15.20 -15.90 13.69
N GLU A 95 15.52 -16.37 12.49
CA GLU A 95 16.25 -17.63 12.30
C GLU A 95 17.64 -17.58 12.94
N GLN A 96 18.34 -16.45 12.87
CA GLN A 96 19.62 -16.27 13.55
C GLN A 96 19.48 -16.28 15.08
N LEU A 97 18.45 -15.62 15.61
CA LEU A 97 18.14 -15.65 17.04
C LEU A 97 17.80 -17.06 17.51
N TYR A 98 17.00 -17.81 16.75
CA TYR A 98 16.67 -19.20 17.07
C TYR A 98 17.90 -20.13 17.07
N ARG A 99 18.84 -19.93 16.15
CA ARG A 99 20.11 -20.68 16.15
C ARG A 99 20.95 -20.41 17.40
N SER A 100 20.86 -19.19 17.94
CA SER A 100 21.60 -18.78 19.13
C SER A 100 20.90 -19.19 20.42
N ASP A 101 19.57 -19.17 20.43
CA ASP A 101 18.69 -19.54 21.52
C ASP A 101 17.47 -20.29 20.94
N PRO A 102 17.44 -21.62 20.98
CA PRO A 102 16.38 -22.42 20.33
C PRO A 102 15.10 -22.48 21.18
N SER A 103 14.56 -21.32 21.54
CA SER A 103 13.32 -21.24 22.31
C SER A 103 12.08 -21.46 21.44
N SER A 104 11.02 -21.99 22.04
CA SER A 104 9.73 -22.18 21.36
C SER A 104 9.11 -20.85 20.89
N ALA A 105 9.40 -19.75 21.59
CA ALA A 105 8.93 -18.42 21.20
C ALA A 105 9.51 -17.99 19.84
N TRP A 106 10.81 -18.21 19.62
CA TRP A 106 11.46 -17.90 18.35
C TRP A 106 11.01 -18.83 17.22
N ALA A 107 10.81 -20.11 17.50
CA ALA A 107 10.24 -21.04 16.52
C ALA A 107 8.85 -20.57 16.04
N ASN A 108 7.98 -20.18 16.98
CA ASN A 108 6.65 -19.66 16.65
C ASN A 108 6.71 -18.38 15.81
N ASP A 109 7.68 -17.49 16.07
CA ASP A 109 7.87 -16.28 15.26
C ASP A 109 8.32 -16.62 13.83
N ILE A 110 9.21 -17.60 13.67
CA ILE A 110 9.68 -18.07 12.37
C ILE A 110 8.50 -18.65 11.56
N ASP A 111 7.70 -19.53 12.17
CA ASP A 111 6.55 -20.14 11.51
C ASP A 111 5.51 -19.09 11.12
N PHE A 112 5.25 -18.12 12.00
CA PHE A 112 4.38 -17.00 11.70
C PHE A 112 4.89 -16.17 10.50
N MET A 113 6.18 -15.86 10.45
CA MET A 113 6.76 -15.10 9.33
C MET A 113 6.73 -15.88 8.01
N LYS A 114 6.94 -17.20 8.05
CA LYS A 114 6.80 -18.08 6.89
C LYS A 114 5.37 -18.09 6.37
N ASP A 115 4.38 -18.18 7.28
CA ASP A 115 2.97 -18.12 6.94
C ASP A 115 2.58 -16.78 6.28
N ILE A 116 3.02 -15.64 6.84
CA ILE A 116 2.79 -14.32 6.23
C ILE A 116 3.34 -14.23 4.81
N LEU A 117 4.54 -14.77 4.57
CA LEU A 117 5.16 -14.78 3.23
C LEU A 117 4.43 -15.72 2.26
N ALA A 118 4.02 -16.91 2.72
CA ALA A 118 3.28 -17.87 1.93
C ALA A 118 1.90 -17.31 1.51
N ASN A 119 1.16 -16.75 2.46
CA ASN A 119 -0.14 -16.12 2.21
C ASN A 119 -0.06 -14.97 1.21
N LEU A 120 1.03 -14.18 1.26
CA LEU A 120 1.26 -13.13 0.27
C LEU A 120 1.45 -13.71 -1.14
N ASP A 121 2.28 -14.75 -1.28
CA ASP A 121 2.58 -15.37 -2.57
C ASP A 121 1.35 -16.09 -3.15
N GLU A 122 0.59 -16.81 -2.34
CA GLU A 122 -0.66 -17.46 -2.74
C GLU A 122 -1.70 -16.42 -3.18
N SER A 123 -1.87 -15.34 -2.41
CA SER A 123 -2.81 -14.26 -2.75
C SER A 123 -2.48 -13.61 -4.09
N ILE A 124 -1.19 -13.46 -4.42
CA ILE A 124 -0.74 -12.90 -5.70
C ILE A 124 -0.96 -13.92 -6.84
N ALA A 125 -0.63 -15.19 -6.59
CA ALA A 125 -0.79 -16.26 -7.57
C ALA A 125 -2.27 -16.46 -7.95
N PHE A 126 -3.18 -16.44 -6.98
CA PHE A 126 -4.63 -16.55 -7.20
C PHE A 126 -5.15 -15.43 -8.12
N MET A 127 -4.64 -14.20 -7.98
CA MET A 127 -5.02 -13.10 -8.86
C MET A 127 -4.54 -13.30 -10.30
N SER A 128 -3.31 -13.80 -10.48
CA SER A 128 -2.72 -14.04 -11.80
C SER A 128 -3.35 -15.22 -12.55
N SER A 129 -3.94 -16.17 -11.83
CA SER A 129 -4.50 -17.41 -12.38
C SER A 129 -6.01 -17.37 -12.60
N SER A 130 -6.64 -16.19 -12.56
CA SER A 130 -8.07 -15.97 -12.84
C SER A 130 -8.51 -16.25 -14.30
N LYS A 131 -7.86 -17.21 -14.96
CA LYS A 131 -8.42 -18.06 -16.02
C LYS A 131 -8.79 -19.43 -15.41
N LYS A 132 -10.01 -19.58 -14.86
CA LYS A 132 -10.82 -20.82 -14.99
C LYS A 132 -12.25 -20.65 -14.44
N LYS A 133 -13.19 -20.69 -15.40
CA LYS A 133 -14.56 -21.22 -15.41
C LYS A 133 -15.52 -20.81 -14.28
N SER A 134 -16.47 -19.93 -14.63
CA SER A 134 -17.83 -20.03 -14.12
C SER A 134 -18.39 -21.43 -14.41
N PRO A 135 -19.04 -22.11 -13.45
CA PRO A 135 -20.06 -23.07 -13.79
C PRO A 135 -21.34 -22.28 -14.04
N GLU A 136 -21.58 -21.96 -15.30
CA GLU A 136 -22.92 -21.65 -15.78
C GLU A 136 -23.71 -22.95 -15.74
N LYS A 137 -24.56 -23.09 -14.72
CA LYS A 137 -25.77 -23.90 -14.80
C LYS A 137 -26.92 -23.08 -14.26
N SER A 138 -27.84 -22.85 -15.17
CA SER A 138 -29.07 -22.08 -15.07
C SER A 138 -30.12 -22.76 -14.19
N ASN A 139 -31.04 -21.91 -13.73
CA ASN A 139 -32.47 -22.16 -13.46
C ASN A 139 -32.83 -22.92 -12.17
N GLU A 140 -33.39 -22.23 -11.16
CA GLU A 140 -34.85 -22.12 -10.90
C GLU A 140 -35.16 -21.42 -9.55
N LYS A 141 -36.11 -20.47 -9.61
CA LYS A 141 -36.95 -19.86 -8.57
C LYS A 141 -36.73 -20.16 -7.07
N SER A 142 -36.50 -19.10 -6.30
CA SER A 142 -37.24 -18.68 -5.07
C SER A 142 -36.53 -17.43 -4.52
N GLY A 143 -37.11 -16.23 -4.37
CA GLY A 143 -38.43 -15.88 -3.88
C GLY A 143 -38.31 -15.52 -2.39
N LEU A 144 -38.09 -14.23 -2.06
CA LEU A 144 -38.55 -13.56 -0.82
C LEU A 144 -38.06 -12.10 -0.75
N GLU A 145 -38.89 -11.25 -1.36
CA GLU A 145 -39.41 -9.98 -0.84
C GLU A 145 -39.04 -9.64 0.62
N TRP A 146 -38.41 -8.49 0.83
CA TRP A 146 -38.59 -7.70 2.04
C TRP A 146 -38.82 -6.26 1.62
N ASP A 147 -40.09 -5.88 1.75
CA ASP A 147 -40.66 -4.59 1.38
C ASP A 147 -40.04 -3.42 2.13
N SER A 148 -40.08 -2.29 1.42
CA SER A 148 -39.83 -0.94 1.92
C SER A 148 -40.76 -0.56 3.06
N TYR A 149 -40.21 0.12 4.08
CA TYR A 149 -40.96 1.17 4.77
C TYR A 149 -40.26 2.51 4.57
N SER A 150 -40.92 3.31 3.74
CA SER A 150 -40.69 4.73 3.53
C SER A 150 -41.74 5.50 4.33
N THR A 151 -41.31 6.51 5.08
CA THR A 151 -42.10 7.66 5.54
C THR A 151 -41.11 8.85 5.51
N SER A 152 -41.07 9.67 4.45
CA SER A 152 -41.87 10.90 4.22
C SER A 152 -42.11 11.72 5.49
N ASP A 153 -41.96 13.04 5.56
CA ASP A 153 -41.64 14.14 4.64
C ASP A 153 -41.53 15.41 5.52
N SER A 154 -40.80 16.46 5.09
CA SER A 154 -41.16 17.90 5.25
C SER A 154 -39.99 18.88 5.01
N ASP A 155 -40.16 19.64 3.93
CA ASP A 155 -40.05 21.11 3.81
C ASP A 155 -38.68 21.81 3.79
N ASN A 156 -38.14 21.92 2.58
CA ASN A 156 -38.08 23.13 1.73
C ASN A 156 -37.73 24.53 2.31
N MET A 157 -37.10 25.32 1.42
CA MET A 157 -36.85 26.78 1.40
C MET A 157 -35.53 27.24 2.02
N VAL A 158 -34.52 27.55 1.20
CA VAL A 158 -34.35 28.91 0.61
C VAL A 158 -33.22 28.91 -0.44
N ASP A 159 -33.56 29.47 -1.59
CA ASP A 159 -32.66 30.09 -2.56
C ASP A 159 -31.72 31.08 -1.87
N ASP A 160 -30.45 31.12 -2.28
CA ASP A 160 -29.80 32.40 -2.54
C ASP A 160 -28.68 32.19 -3.57
N VAL A 161 -29.09 32.42 -4.82
CA VAL A 161 -28.25 32.90 -5.89
C VAL A 161 -27.63 34.21 -5.45
N ASP A 162 -26.30 34.27 -5.37
CA ASP A 162 -25.62 35.56 -5.50
C ASP A 162 -24.42 35.47 -6.44
N ASN A 163 -24.75 35.82 -7.68
CA ASN A 163 -23.89 36.00 -8.81
C ASN A 163 -23.60 37.50 -8.91
N HIS A 164 -22.41 37.94 -8.51
CA HIS A 164 -21.92 39.27 -8.88
C HIS A 164 -20.53 39.20 -9.52
N SER A 165 -20.59 39.49 -10.81
CA SER A 165 -19.51 39.63 -11.77
C SER A 165 -18.67 40.90 -11.54
N THR A 166 -17.44 40.86 -12.07
CA THR A 166 -16.67 42.00 -12.61
C THR A 166 -15.77 42.78 -11.64
N ALA A 167 -14.45 42.61 -11.81
CA ALA A 167 -13.56 43.67 -12.31
C ALA A 167 -12.10 43.18 -12.38
N GLU A 168 -11.55 43.14 -13.60
CA GLU A 168 -10.11 43.30 -13.79
C GLU A 168 -9.67 44.71 -13.34
N PRO A 169 -8.37 44.88 -13.04
CA PRO A 169 -7.63 45.79 -13.90
C PRO A 169 -6.23 45.29 -14.29
N ASP A 170 -5.96 45.48 -15.58
CA ASP A 170 -4.71 45.34 -16.30
C ASP A 170 -3.73 46.52 -16.04
N LEU A 171 -2.44 46.26 -16.31
CA LEU A 171 -1.26 47.15 -16.51
C LEU A 171 -0.52 47.80 -15.32
N GLY A 172 0.72 47.34 -15.09
CA GLY A 172 1.79 48.11 -14.44
C GLY A 172 3.05 47.35 -14.00
N THR A 173 3.92 46.89 -14.91
CA THR A 173 5.33 46.50 -14.63
C THR A 173 6.21 47.68 -14.16
N PRO A 174 7.47 47.52 -13.69
CA PRO A 174 8.20 46.36 -13.13
C PRO A 174 9.04 46.71 -11.86
N THR A 175 9.46 45.74 -11.03
CA THR A 175 10.71 45.90 -10.25
C THR A 175 11.59 44.64 -10.24
N LYS A 176 12.80 44.86 -10.75
CA LYS A 176 13.95 43.95 -10.82
C LYS A 176 14.40 43.53 -9.42
N LYS A 177 14.82 42.27 -9.27
CA LYS A 177 16.13 41.91 -8.69
C LYS A 177 16.52 40.48 -9.10
N VAL A 178 17.53 40.42 -9.97
CA VAL A 178 18.24 39.22 -10.44
C VAL A 178 19.24 38.79 -9.36
N PRO A 179 19.37 37.49 -9.02
CA PRO A 179 20.58 36.95 -8.41
C PRO A 179 21.59 36.58 -9.52
N ARG A 180 22.79 37.18 -9.49
CA ARG A 180 23.94 36.78 -10.34
C ARG A 180 24.55 35.47 -9.81
N PRO A 181 24.79 34.46 -10.66
CA PRO A 181 25.86 33.50 -10.44
C PRO A 181 27.18 33.99 -11.07
N VAL A 182 28.26 33.97 -10.29
CA VAL A 182 29.63 34.24 -10.75
C VAL A 182 30.11 33.00 -11.52
N VAL A 183 30.33 33.16 -12.82
CA VAL A 183 30.98 32.16 -13.68
C VAL A 183 32.47 32.45 -13.71
N SER A 184 33.26 31.47 -13.27
CA SER A 184 34.72 31.45 -13.40
C SER A 184 35.12 31.46 -14.88
N ARG A 185 35.99 32.39 -15.28
CA ARG A 185 36.70 32.31 -16.56
C ARG A 185 38.16 32.71 -16.36
N THR A 186 39.02 31.71 -16.41
CA THR A 186 40.47 31.82 -16.56
C THR A 186 40.77 32.39 -17.95
N VAL A 187 41.69 33.36 -18.01
CA VAL A 187 42.26 33.84 -19.28
C VAL A 187 43.78 33.79 -19.14
N SER A 188 44.37 32.98 -20.00
CA SER A 188 45.81 32.90 -20.28
C SER A 188 46.26 34.20 -20.93
N ILE A 189 47.40 34.75 -20.49
CA ILE A 189 48.07 35.84 -21.21
C ILE A 189 49.43 35.30 -21.66
N SER A 190 49.60 35.28 -22.97
CA SER A 190 50.87 35.12 -23.67
C SER A 190 51.18 36.45 -24.33
N SER A 191 52.27 37.08 -23.95
CA SER A 191 53.18 37.94 -24.73
C SER A 191 54.33 38.35 -23.85
#